data_AF-A0A0E3ZUR5-F1
#
_entry.id   AF-A0A0E3ZUR5-F1
#
_cell.length_a   1.000
_cell.length_b   1.000
_cell.length_c   1.000
_cell.angle_alpha   90.00
_cell.angle_beta   90.00
_cell.angle_gamma   90.00
#
_symmetry.space_group_name_H-M   'P 1'
#
loop_
_entity.id
_entity.type
_entity.pdbx_description
1 polymer ?
#
loop_
_entity_poly.entity_id
_entity_poly.type
_entity_poly.pdbx_seq_one_letter_code
_entity_poly.pdbx_strand_id
1 'polypeptide(L)'
;MATTPTSGGNFNWVAPVYDTLAFVVFGHKLQQAQVVFLDQIPAGANVLLVGGGTGWLLEQVLMRGNTKRIVYLEASRKMVALASRRMIQKSLLGSVDFRVGDETALSPDESFDVIITPFVLDLFTETTLKTQFIPQLLNVLKSTGLWLVTDFVQPPSWWQKVLLWIMIRFFRLTAGIEANRLANWQQCLFDADLALHKREHQVGGMVSAEVWVR
;
A
#
# COMPACT_ATOMS: atom_id res chain seq x y z
N MET A 1 -1.82 11.53 -37.72
CA MET A 1 -1.03 11.49 -36.47
C MET A 1 -1.84 10.70 -35.46
N ALA A 2 -1.47 9.44 -35.24
CA ALA A 2 -2.16 8.55 -34.31
C ALA A 2 -1.68 8.87 -32.89
N THR A 3 -2.63 9.17 -32.01
CA THR A 3 -2.42 9.33 -30.56
C THR A 3 -2.10 7.96 -29.95
N THR A 4 -0.87 7.79 -29.50
CA THR A 4 -0.43 6.66 -28.68
C THR A 4 -1.31 6.59 -27.41
N PRO A 5 -1.85 5.41 -27.03
CA PRO A 5 -2.58 5.30 -25.78
C PRO A 5 -1.60 5.46 -24.61
N THR A 6 -1.86 6.42 -23.74
CA THR A 6 -1.22 6.55 -22.43
C THR A 6 -1.51 5.29 -21.63
N SER A 7 -0.47 4.49 -21.40
CA SER A 7 -0.48 3.32 -20.53
C SER A 7 -0.50 3.76 -19.06
N GLY A 8 -1.62 4.34 -18.64
CA GLY A 8 -2.00 4.44 -17.24
C GLY A 8 -3.08 3.39 -17.00
N GLY A 9 -2.72 2.30 -16.32
CA GLY A 9 -3.65 1.24 -15.97
C GLY A 9 -4.89 1.82 -15.32
N ASN A 10 -6.06 1.55 -15.88
CA ASN A 10 -7.33 2.07 -15.39
C ASN A 10 -7.71 1.30 -14.10
N PHE A 11 -7.12 1.68 -12.95
CA PHE A 11 -7.31 1.04 -11.62
C PHE A 11 -8.74 1.16 -11.05
N ASN A 12 -9.72 1.59 -11.85
CA ASN A 12 -11.07 1.96 -11.41
C ASN A 12 -11.96 0.82 -10.87
N TRP A 13 -11.54 -0.45 -10.92
CA TRP A 13 -12.43 -1.60 -10.69
C TRP A 13 -12.00 -2.62 -9.64
N VAL A 14 -10.79 -2.53 -9.08
CA VAL A 14 -10.23 -3.62 -8.25
C VAL A 14 -10.86 -3.70 -6.84
N ALA A 15 -11.29 -2.57 -6.29
CA ALA A 15 -11.35 -2.41 -4.84
C ALA A 15 -12.46 -3.15 -4.07
N PRO A 16 -13.74 -3.20 -4.50
CA PRO A 16 -14.80 -3.76 -3.65
C PRO A 16 -14.77 -5.29 -3.55
N VAL A 17 -14.38 -5.95 -4.65
CA VAL A 17 -14.34 -7.42 -4.74
C VAL A 17 -13.07 -7.95 -4.05
N TYR A 18 -11.97 -7.20 -4.11
CA TYR A 18 -10.72 -7.53 -3.42
C TYR A 18 -10.90 -7.58 -1.90
N ASP A 19 -11.45 -6.55 -1.28
CA ASP A 19 -11.63 -6.49 0.18
C ASP A 19 -12.49 -7.65 0.71
N THR A 20 -13.54 -8.01 -0.03
CA THR A 20 -14.45 -9.11 0.37
C THR A 20 -13.77 -10.47 0.22
N LEU A 21 -13.08 -10.71 -0.91
CA LEU A 21 -12.41 -11.98 -1.15
C LEU A 21 -11.21 -12.17 -0.23
N ALA A 22 -10.41 -11.12 -0.02
CA ALA A 22 -9.28 -11.14 0.89
C ALA A 22 -9.74 -11.39 2.35
N PHE A 23 -10.86 -10.78 2.77
CA PHE A 23 -11.44 -11.05 4.08
C PHE A 23 -11.95 -12.50 4.22
N VAL A 24 -12.59 -13.06 3.18
CA VAL A 24 -13.04 -14.46 3.21
C VAL A 24 -11.87 -15.44 3.31
N VAL A 25 -10.75 -15.17 2.63
CA VAL A 25 -9.60 -16.07 2.58
C VAL A 25 -8.68 -15.92 3.80
N PHE A 26 -8.47 -14.70 4.29
CA PHE A 26 -7.48 -14.39 5.32
C PHE A 26 -8.07 -13.85 6.63
N GLY A 27 -9.37 -13.60 6.68
CA GLY A 27 -10.04 -13.00 7.83
C GLY A 27 -9.38 -11.67 8.25
N HIS A 28 -9.20 -11.51 9.55
CA HIS A 28 -8.53 -10.33 10.13
C HIS A 28 -6.99 -10.40 10.09
N LYS A 29 -6.38 -11.47 9.56
CA LYS A 29 -4.92 -11.63 9.62
C LYS A 29 -4.19 -10.59 8.76
N LEU A 30 -4.74 -10.19 7.62
CA LEU A 30 -4.15 -9.12 6.79
C LEU A 30 -4.26 -7.76 7.47
N GLN A 31 -5.34 -7.52 8.21
CA GLN A 31 -5.51 -6.30 9.01
C GLN A 31 -4.47 -6.25 10.14
N GLN A 32 -4.26 -7.38 10.84
CA GLN A 32 -3.24 -7.48 11.89
C GLN A 32 -1.83 -7.25 11.33
N ALA A 33 -1.52 -7.77 10.14
CA ALA A 33 -0.22 -7.57 9.51
C ALA A 33 0.08 -6.08 9.23
N GLN A 34 -0.93 -5.30 8.84
CA GLN A 34 -0.76 -3.87 8.51
C GLN A 34 -0.46 -2.99 9.74
N VAL A 35 -0.81 -3.45 10.95
CA VAL A 35 -0.64 -2.64 12.16
C VAL A 35 0.67 -2.88 12.90
N VAL A 36 1.42 -3.91 12.51
CA VAL A 36 2.62 -4.43 13.21
C VAL A 36 3.61 -3.32 13.53
N PHE A 37 3.92 -2.45 12.56
CA PHE A 37 4.94 -1.41 12.71
C PHE A 37 4.39 0.01 12.77
N LEU A 38 3.09 0.20 13.06
CA LEU A 38 2.55 1.56 13.23
C LEU A 38 3.11 2.27 14.48
N ASP A 39 3.75 1.54 15.39
CA ASP A 39 4.47 2.10 16.53
C ASP A 39 5.79 2.78 16.12
N GLN A 40 6.29 2.51 14.92
CA GLN A 40 7.48 3.17 14.37
C GLN A 40 7.19 4.57 13.82
N ILE A 41 5.92 4.96 13.69
CA ILE A 41 5.54 6.29 13.21
C ILE A 41 5.97 7.34 14.24
N PRO A 42 6.90 8.27 13.90
CA PRO A 42 7.34 9.30 14.83
C PRO A 42 6.20 10.25 15.23
N ALA A 43 6.25 10.76 16.46
CA ALA A 43 5.33 11.79 16.90
C ALA A 43 5.47 13.07 16.04
N GLY A 44 4.36 13.64 15.61
CA GLY A 44 4.33 14.80 14.73
C GLY A 44 4.68 14.50 13.26
N ALA A 45 4.75 13.22 12.85
CA ALA A 45 5.09 12.85 11.48
C ALA A 45 4.05 13.35 10.45
N ASN A 46 4.55 13.77 9.29
CA ASN A 46 3.78 13.83 8.05
C ASN A 46 3.77 12.43 7.41
N VAL A 47 2.60 11.83 7.29
CA VAL A 47 2.44 10.47 6.77
C VAL A 47 1.78 10.51 5.40
N LEU A 48 2.32 9.74 4.45
CA LEU A 48 1.65 9.40 3.19
C LEU A 48 1.19 7.95 3.27
N LEU A 49 -0.11 7.71 3.12
CA LEU A 49 -0.69 6.38 3.06
C LEU A 49 -1.24 6.14 1.66
N VAL A 50 -0.60 5.23 0.92
CA VAL A 50 -0.95 4.91 -0.47
C VAL A 50 -1.69 3.58 -0.49
N GLY A 51 -2.90 3.54 -1.06
CA GLY A 51 -3.69 2.30 -1.21
C GLY A 51 -4.36 1.82 0.08
N GLY A 52 -4.99 2.73 0.85
CA GLY A 52 -5.61 2.39 2.14
C GLY A 52 -6.99 1.72 2.08
N GLY A 53 -7.58 1.56 0.88
CA GLY A 53 -8.89 0.95 0.68
C GLY A 53 -10.03 1.70 1.36
N THR A 54 -10.83 1.01 2.18
CA THR A 54 -11.99 1.62 2.88
C THR A 54 -11.62 2.37 4.15
N GLY A 55 -10.33 2.65 4.37
CA GLY A 55 -9.84 3.46 5.47
C GLY A 55 -9.70 2.73 6.81
N TRP A 56 -9.69 1.40 6.85
CA TRP A 56 -9.46 0.68 8.12
C TRP A 56 -8.07 0.96 8.70
N LEU A 57 -7.01 0.91 7.88
CA LEU A 57 -5.67 1.22 8.35
C LEU A 57 -5.53 2.68 8.77
N LEU A 58 -6.13 3.60 8.00
CA LEU A 58 -6.20 5.02 8.35
C LEU A 58 -6.83 5.23 9.74
N GLU A 59 -7.92 4.53 10.05
CA GLU A 59 -8.54 4.53 11.38
C GLU A 59 -7.53 4.10 12.46
N GLN A 60 -6.76 3.03 12.24
CA GLN A 60 -5.74 2.57 13.19
C GLN A 60 -4.61 3.60 13.39
N VAL A 61 -4.19 4.28 12.32
CA VAL A 61 -3.17 5.35 12.41
C VAL A 61 -3.70 6.53 13.20
N LEU A 62 -4.92 7.00 12.91
CA LEU A 62 -5.52 8.14 13.62
C LEU A 62 -5.80 7.86 15.09
N MET A 63 -6.21 6.64 15.43
CA MET A 63 -6.43 6.23 16.83
C MET A 63 -5.18 6.34 17.70
N ARG A 64 -3.97 6.34 17.11
CA ARG A 64 -2.71 6.58 17.85
C ARG A 64 -2.50 8.05 18.20
N GLY A 65 -3.14 8.98 17.49
CA GLY A 65 -3.10 10.41 17.78
C GLY A 65 -1.72 11.06 17.69
N ASN A 66 -0.76 10.43 17.01
CA ASN A 66 0.65 10.84 16.99
C ASN A 66 1.08 11.53 15.68
N THR A 67 0.22 11.61 14.66
CA THR A 67 0.57 12.20 13.36
C THR A 67 0.22 13.68 13.28
N LYS A 68 1.04 14.50 12.61
CA LYS A 68 0.72 15.90 12.32
C LYS A 68 -0.27 16.04 11.17
N ARG A 69 -0.05 15.28 10.09
CA ARG A 69 -0.88 15.26 8.88
C ARG A 69 -0.76 13.89 8.23
N ILE A 70 -1.86 13.41 7.67
CA ILE A 70 -1.90 12.23 6.82
C ILE A 70 -2.41 12.63 5.44
N VAL A 71 -1.66 12.33 4.39
CA VAL A 71 -2.18 12.31 3.01
C VAL A 71 -2.63 10.89 2.72
N TYR A 72 -3.91 10.73 2.43
CA TYR A 72 -4.53 9.46 2.08
C TYR A 72 -4.72 9.40 0.56
N LEU A 73 -3.88 8.64 -0.12
CA LEU A 73 -3.87 8.52 -1.58
C LEU A 73 -4.46 7.18 -1.99
N GLU A 74 -5.52 7.21 -2.79
CA GLU A 74 -6.24 6.01 -3.21
C GLU A 74 -6.81 6.22 -4.63
N ALA A 75 -6.60 5.26 -5.53
CA ALA A 75 -7.04 5.38 -6.92
C ALA A 75 -8.57 5.38 -7.05
N SER A 76 -9.27 4.69 -6.16
CA SER A 76 -10.73 4.57 -6.22
C SER A 76 -11.45 5.69 -5.47
N ARG A 77 -12.18 6.54 -6.22
CA ARG A 77 -13.08 7.56 -5.65
C ARG A 77 -14.10 6.98 -4.67
N LYS A 78 -14.62 5.77 -4.96
CA LYS A 78 -15.57 5.07 -4.08
C LYS A 78 -14.92 4.72 -2.75
N MET A 79 -13.68 4.22 -2.77
CA MET A 79 -12.95 3.84 -1.55
C MET A 79 -12.60 5.06 -0.71
N VAL A 80 -12.18 6.16 -1.35
CA VAL A 80 -11.97 7.45 -0.67
C VAL A 80 -13.25 7.92 0.02
N ALA A 81 -14.41 7.86 -0.65
CA ALA A 81 -15.68 8.23 -0.04
C ALA A 81 -16.05 7.35 1.16
N LEU A 82 -15.79 6.04 1.07
CA LEU A 82 -16.00 5.10 2.17
C LEU A 82 -15.05 5.38 3.36
N ALA A 83 -13.77 5.62 3.08
CA ALA A 83 -12.76 5.94 4.08
C ALA A 83 -13.09 7.25 4.81
N SER A 84 -13.44 8.31 4.08
CA SER A 84 -13.85 9.59 4.64
C SER A 84 -15.10 9.43 5.52
N ARG A 85 -16.14 8.74 5.01
CA ARG A 85 -17.37 8.47 5.78
C ARG A 85 -17.08 7.70 7.07
N ARG A 86 -16.18 6.71 7.02
CA ARG A 86 -15.76 5.94 8.20
C ARG A 86 -15.12 6.84 9.25
N MET A 87 -14.22 7.75 8.87
CA MET A 87 -13.57 8.67 9.83
C MET A 87 -14.60 9.57 10.51
N ILE A 88 -15.56 10.10 9.74
CA ILE A 88 -16.66 10.94 10.26
C ILE A 88 -17.53 10.15 11.24
N GLN A 89 -17.96 8.94 10.87
CA GLN A 89 -18.82 8.09 11.70
C GLN A 89 -18.16 7.68 13.03
N LYS A 90 -16.84 7.50 13.03
CA LYS A 90 -16.06 7.17 14.22
C LYS A 90 -15.61 8.39 15.01
N SER A 91 -15.92 9.60 14.52
CA SER A 91 -15.51 10.88 15.12
C SER A 91 -14.00 10.94 15.39
N LEU A 92 -13.20 10.37 14.49
CA LEU A 92 -11.75 10.37 14.62
C LEU A 92 -11.20 11.77 14.34
N LEU A 93 -10.43 12.29 15.28
CA LEU A 93 -9.78 13.58 15.18
C LEU A 93 -8.41 13.41 14.51
N GLY A 94 -8.06 14.32 13.60
CA GLY A 94 -6.78 14.35 12.91
C GLY A 94 -6.85 15.13 11.61
N SER A 95 -5.68 15.53 11.09
CA SER A 95 -5.57 16.23 9.81
C SER A 95 -5.36 15.21 8.70
N VAL A 96 -6.43 14.89 7.95
CA VAL A 96 -6.38 13.96 6.81
C VAL A 96 -6.74 14.69 5.53
N ASP A 97 -5.86 14.59 4.54
CA ASP A 97 -6.06 15.05 3.17
C ASP A 97 -6.34 13.85 2.27
N PHE A 98 -7.61 13.69 1.85
CA PHE A 98 -8.06 12.59 1.01
C PHE A 98 -7.89 12.92 -0.48
N ARG A 99 -7.13 12.10 -1.20
CA ARG A 99 -6.84 12.28 -2.63
C ARG A 99 -7.22 11.06 -3.44
N VAL A 100 -7.89 11.33 -4.56
CA VAL A 100 -8.19 10.32 -5.57
C VAL A 100 -7.12 10.38 -6.64
N GLY A 101 -6.32 9.31 -6.77
CA GLY A 101 -5.25 9.24 -7.76
C GLY A 101 -4.23 8.16 -7.42
N ASP A 102 -3.16 8.12 -8.22
CA ASP A 102 -1.98 7.31 -8.03
C ASP A 102 -0.79 8.19 -7.60
N GLU A 103 0.42 7.62 -7.54
CA GLU A 103 1.63 8.32 -7.13
C GLU A 103 1.95 9.56 -7.98
N THR A 104 1.41 9.68 -9.20
CA THR A 104 1.60 10.85 -10.09
C THR A 104 0.86 12.09 -9.61
N ALA A 105 -0.09 11.93 -8.67
CA ALA A 105 -0.82 13.04 -8.05
C ALA A 105 -0.04 13.74 -6.92
N LEU A 106 1.15 13.24 -6.57
CA LEU A 106 2.00 13.81 -5.53
C LEU A 106 2.77 15.01 -6.08
N SER A 107 2.79 16.12 -5.33
CA SER A 107 3.57 17.29 -5.72
C SER A 107 5.04 17.11 -5.30
N PRO A 108 6.02 17.55 -6.12
CA PRO A 108 7.44 17.51 -5.76
C PRO A 108 7.80 18.31 -4.50
N ASP A 109 6.97 19.29 -4.14
CA ASP A 109 7.19 20.13 -2.93
C ASP A 109 6.73 19.42 -1.64
N GLU A 110 6.08 18.26 -1.75
CA GLU A 110 5.62 17.50 -0.60
C GLU A 110 6.75 16.66 0.00
N SER A 111 6.72 16.54 1.33
CA SER A 111 7.75 15.81 2.06
C SER A 111 7.16 15.08 3.26
N PHE A 112 7.39 13.76 3.29
CA PHE A 112 6.83 12.84 4.28
C PHE A 112 7.92 12.21 5.13
N ASP A 113 7.64 12.11 6.42
CA ASP A 113 8.46 11.38 7.39
C ASP A 113 8.23 9.87 7.28
N VAL A 114 7.01 9.47 6.91
CA VAL A 114 6.62 8.08 6.77
C VAL A 114 5.77 7.87 5.52
N ILE A 115 6.10 6.87 4.72
CA ILE A 115 5.24 6.31 3.67
C ILE A 115 4.72 4.95 4.14
N ILE A 116 3.43 4.69 3.91
CA ILE A 116 2.77 3.42 4.23
C ILE A 116 2.13 2.86 2.97
N THR A 117 2.49 1.62 2.59
CA THR A 117 1.94 0.90 1.44
C THR A 117 1.45 -0.49 1.86
N PRO A 118 0.15 -0.65 2.17
CA PRO A 118 -0.43 -1.94 2.53
C PRO A 118 -1.01 -2.65 1.29
N PHE A 119 -0.38 -3.76 0.87
CA PHE A 119 -0.81 -4.61 -0.26
C PHE A 119 -0.93 -3.82 -1.57
N VAL A 120 0.14 -3.11 -1.91
CA VAL A 120 0.21 -2.22 -3.08
C VAL A 120 1.32 -2.64 -4.02
N LEU A 121 2.48 -3.01 -3.50
CA LEU A 121 3.66 -3.34 -4.30
C LEU A 121 3.46 -4.66 -5.08
N ASP A 122 2.68 -5.60 -4.53
CA ASP A 122 2.35 -6.86 -5.20
C ASP A 122 1.45 -6.70 -6.44
N LEU A 123 0.81 -5.54 -6.61
CA LEU A 123 -0.07 -5.24 -7.75
C LEU A 123 0.72 -4.90 -9.02
N PHE A 124 2.00 -4.53 -8.88
CA PHE A 124 2.84 -4.03 -9.95
C PHE A 124 3.88 -5.06 -10.39
N THR A 125 4.37 -4.92 -11.62
CA THR A 125 5.56 -5.65 -12.06
C THR A 125 6.83 -5.02 -11.48
N GLU A 126 7.92 -5.80 -11.40
CA GLU A 126 9.23 -5.29 -10.95
C GLU A 126 9.70 -4.10 -11.79
N THR A 127 9.42 -4.12 -13.10
CA THR A 127 9.73 -3.00 -14.00
C THR A 127 8.97 -1.74 -13.61
N THR A 128 7.66 -1.83 -13.41
CA THR A 128 6.82 -0.69 -12.99
C THR A 128 7.24 -0.17 -11.62
N LEU A 129 7.54 -1.06 -10.66
CA LEU A 129 8.07 -0.68 -9.35
C LEU A 129 9.36 0.13 -9.47
N LYS A 130 10.35 -0.38 -10.22
CA LYS A 130 11.68 0.23 -10.33
C LYS A 130 11.69 1.52 -11.13
N THR A 131 10.86 1.62 -12.17
CA THR A 131 10.93 2.73 -13.13
C THR A 131 9.93 3.85 -12.86
N GLN A 132 8.83 3.57 -12.14
CA GLN A 132 7.74 4.53 -11.96
C GLN A 132 7.37 4.72 -10.50
N PHE A 133 7.00 3.63 -9.80
CA PHE A 133 6.38 3.73 -8.49
C PHE A 133 7.37 4.15 -7.38
N ILE A 134 8.46 3.39 -7.22
CA ILE A 134 9.46 3.63 -6.17
C ILE A 134 10.14 5.01 -6.34
N PRO A 135 10.60 5.41 -7.55
CA PRO A 135 11.21 6.72 -7.73
C PRO A 135 10.30 7.89 -7.33
N GLN A 136 9.01 7.81 -7.66
CA GLN A 136 8.04 8.87 -7.29
C GLN A 136 7.83 8.97 -5.79
N LEU A 137 7.72 7.84 -5.10
CA LEU A 137 7.61 7.83 -3.64
C LEU A 137 8.90 8.29 -2.95
N LEU A 138 10.06 7.94 -3.51
CA LEU A 138 11.34 8.46 -3.02
C LEU A 138 11.48 9.97 -3.23
N ASN A 139 10.88 10.57 -4.25
CA ASN A 139 10.94 12.03 -4.42
C ASN A 139 10.29 12.79 -3.26
N VAL A 140 9.27 12.20 -2.62
CA VAL A 140 8.54 12.82 -1.51
C VAL A 140 8.88 12.24 -0.14
N LEU A 141 9.63 11.14 -0.06
CA LEU A 141 10.13 10.58 1.20
C LEU A 141 11.36 11.36 1.66
N LYS A 142 11.43 11.78 2.93
CA LYS A 142 12.65 12.41 3.47
C LYS A 142 13.85 11.45 3.43
N SER A 143 15.07 12.02 3.42
CA SER A 143 16.31 11.24 3.42
C SER A 143 16.51 10.35 4.65
N THR A 144 15.82 10.63 5.75
CA THR A 144 15.77 9.75 6.95
C THR A 144 14.36 9.21 7.18
N GLY A 145 13.51 9.25 6.15
CA GLY A 145 12.12 8.84 6.22
C GLY A 145 11.99 7.32 6.29
N LEU A 146 10.87 6.87 6.85
CA LEU A 146 10.52 5.47 6.96
C LEU A 146 9.55 5.08 5.85
N TRP A 147 9.71 3.88 5.32
CA TRP A 147 8.71 3.24 4.46
C TRP A 147 8.22 1.96 5.13
N LEU A 148 6.99 2.01 5.62
CA LEU A 148 6.27 0.88 6.19
C LEU A 148 5.54 0.12 5.09
N VAL A 149 5.97 -1.10 4.86
CA VAL A 149 5.42 -1.98 3.82
C VAL A 149 4.71 -3.15 4.49
N THR A 150 3.54 -3.51 4.02
CA THR A 150 2.92 -4.79 4.36
C THR A 150 2.43 -5.42 3.08
N ASP A 151 3.06 -6.49 2.64
CA ASP A 151 2.72 -7.06 1.33
C ASP A 151 2.96 -8.57 1.24
N PHE A 152 2.38 -9.18 0.21
CA PHE A 152 2.58 -10.59 -0.08
C PHE A 152 4.03 -10.84 -0.52
N VAL A 153 4.58 -11.95 -0.02
CA VAL A 153 5.91 -12.45 -0.40
C VAL A 153 5.78 -13.87 -0.91
N GLN A 154 6.81 -14.36 -1.60
CA GLN A 154 6.84 -15.73 -2.09
C GLN A 154 6.63 -16.69 -0.90
N PRO A 155 5.52 -17.45 -0.86
CA PRO A 155 5.18 -18.17 0.35
C PRO A 155 6.07 -19.42 0.50
N PRO A 156 6.40 -19.80 1.74
CA PRO A 156 7.26 -20.95 2.01
C PRO A 156 6.58 -22.28 1.68
N SER A 157 5.26 -22.37 1.85
CA SER A 157 4.51 -23.64 1.72
C SER A 157 3.90 -23.82 0.33
N TRP A 158 3.87 -25.06 -0.17
CA TRP A 158 3.32 -25.37 -1.49
C TRP A 158 1.81 -25.06 -1.61
N TRP A 159 1.01 -25.30 -0.57
CA TRP A 159 -0.42 -25.01 -0.58
C TRP A 159 -0.70 -23.50 -0.60
N GLN A 160 0.16 -22.70 0.05
CA GLN A 160 0.10 -21.23 -0.02
C GLN A 160 0.46 -20.74 -1.42
N LYS A 161 1.40 -21.40 -2.12
CA LYS A 161 1.70 -21.10 -3.53
C LYS A 161 0.48 -21.35 -4.42
N VAL A 162 -0.27 -22.43 -4.19
CA VAL A 162 -1.51 -22.73 -4.91
C VAL A 162 -2.58 -21.67 -4.61
N LEU A 163 -2.80 -21.33 -3.35
CA LEU A 163 -3.76 -20.30 -2.93
C LEU A 163 -3.44 -18.94 -3.58
N LEU A 164 -2.18 -18.52 -3.48
CA LEU A 164 -1.69 -17.28 -4.09
C LEU A 164 -1.87 -17.29 -5.60
N TRP A 165 -1.57 -18.41 -6.27
CA TRP A 165 -1.77 -18.54 -7.71
C TRP A 165 -3.24 -18.39 -8.10
N ILE A 166 -4.16 -19.01 -7.33
CA ILE A 166 -5.61 -18.88 -7.53
C ILE A 166 -6.03 -17.41 -7.39
N MET A 167 -5.54 -16.71 -6.36
CA MET A 167 -5.83 -15.28 -6.15
C MET A 167 -5.33 -14.42 -7.30
N ILE A 168 -4.05 -14.54 -7.67
CA ILE A 168 -3.47 -13.76 -8.77
C ILE A 168 -4.26 -14.03 -10.06
N ARG A 169 -4.60 -15.29 -10.34
CA ARG A 169 -5.38 -15.64 -11.53
C ARG A 169 -6.77 -15.03 -11.51
N PHE A 170 -7.45 -15.07 -10.37
CA PHE A 170 -8.76 -14.46 -10.18
C PHE A 170 -8.69 -12.95 -10.40
N PHE A 171 -7.76 -12.25 -9.74
CA PHE A 171 -7.62 -10.80 -9.86
C PHE A 171 -7.20 -10.36 -11.26
N ARG A 172 -6.39 -11.14 -11.97
CA ARG A 172 -6.12 -10.83 -13.39
C ARG A 172 -7.37 -10.89 -14.26
N LEU A 173 -8.27 -11.83 -13.99
CA LEU A 173 -9.51 -11.98 -14.75
C LEU A 173 -10.55 -10.91 -14.40
N THR A 174 -10.65 -10.53 -13.13
CA THR A 174 -11.72 -9.66 -12.64
C THR A 174 -11.31 -8.20 -12.49
N ALA A 175 -10.03 -7.94 -12.24
CA ALA A 175 -9.49 -6.64 -11.82
C ALA A 175 -8.38 -6.12 -12.74
N GLY A 176 -7.91 -6.92 -13.72
CA GLY A 176 -6.96 -6.47 -14.73
C GLY A 176 -5.59 -6.06 -14.18
N ILE A 177 -5.18 -6.63 -13.04
CA ILE A 177 -3.88 -6.33 -12.42
C ILE A 177 -2.71 -6.64 -13.38
N GLU A 178 -1.67 -5.81 -13.32
CA GLU A 178 -0.50 -5.92 -14.20
C GLU A 178 0.33 -7.17 -13.87
N ALA A 179 0.49 -7.46 -12.57
CA ALA A 179 1.31 -8.55 -12.08
C ALA A 179 0.77 -9.94 -12.49
N ASN A 180 1.65 -10.75 -13.11
CA ASN A 180 1.39 -12.17 -13.42
C ASN A 180 2.01 -13.14 -12.41
N ARG A 181 2.85 -12.61 -11.53
CA ARG A 181 3.55 -13.24 -10.41
C ARG A 181 3.83 -12.14 -9.38
N LEU A 182 4.07 -12.51 -8.13
CA LEU A 182 4.53 -11.54 -7.14
C LEU A 182 5.87 -10.94 -7.59
N ALA A 183 5.95 -9.62 -7.62
CA ALA A 183 7.22 -8.93 -7.78
C ALA A 183 8.09 -9.19 -6.55
N ASN A 184 9.41 -9.31 -6.75
CA ASN A 184 10.35 -9.24 -5.65
C ASN A 184 10.54 -7.78 -5.21
N TRP A 185 9.49 -7.20 -4.62
CA TRP A 185 9.47 -5.80 -4.20
C TRP A 185 10.56 -5.51 -3.15
N GLN A 186 10.96 -6.49 -2.34
CA GLN A 186 12.07 -6.36 -1.40
C GLN A 186 13.38 -6.05 -2.13
N GLN A 187 13.67 -6.77 -3.22
CA GLN A 187 14.82 -6.48 -4.06
C GLN A 187 14.69 -5.11 -4.74
N CYS A 188 13.49 -4.74 -5.19
CA CYS A 188 13.28 -3.42 -5.79
C CYS A 188 13.55 -2.26 -4.82
N LEU A 189 13.20 -2.39 -3.53
CA LEU A 189 13.50 -1.38 -2.50
C LEU A 189 15.00 -1.34 -2.21
N PHE A 190 15.65 -2.50 -2.10
CA PHE A 190 17.10 -2.58 -1.91
C PHE A 190 17.88 -1.95 -3.07
N ASP A 191 17.48 -2.23 -4.32
CA ASP A 191 18.08 -1.64 -5.53
C ASP A 191 17.86 -0.11 -5.61
N ALA A 192 16.92 0.43 -4.84
CA ALA A 192 16.64 1.85 -4.72
C ALA A 192 17.30 2.49 -3.48
N ASP A 193 18.36 1.85 -2.96
CA ASP A 193 19.18 2.27 -1.83
C ASP A 193 18.45 2.36 -0.48
N LEU A 194 17.27 1.75 -0.34
CA LEU A 194 16.60 1.63 0.96
C LEU A 194 17.21 0.50 1.78
N ALA A 195 17.42 0.74 3.07
CA ALA A 195 17.91 -0.25 4.02
C ALA A 195 16.75 -0.88 4.81
N LEU A 196 16.72 -2.22 4.86
CA LEU A 196 15.78 -2.93 5.73
C LEU A 196 16.14 -2.70 7.20
N HIS A 197 15.21 -2.15 7.97
CA HIS A 197 15.37 -1.91 9.40
C HIS A 197 14.71 -2.99 10.27
N LYS A 198 13.47 -3.36 9.95
CA LYS A 198 12.70 -4.40 10.68
C LYS A 198 11.86 -5.24 9.72
N ARG A 199 11.65 -6.50 10.06
CA ARG A 199 10.80 -7.44 9.31
C ARG A 199 10.07 -8.37 10.27
N GLU A 200 8.78 -8.58 10.00
CA GLU A 200 7.97 -9.61 10.64
C GLU A 200 7.15 -10.38 9.61
N HIS A 201 7.24 -11.70 9.67
CA HIS A 201 6.45 -12.58 8.82
C HIS A 201 5.06 -12.79 9.41
N GLN A 202 4.04 -12.62 8.58
CA GLN A 202 2.64 -12.72 8.93
C GLN A 202 1.96 -13.80 8.07
N VAL A 203 0.79 -14.26 8.51
CA VAL A 203 -0.03 -15.24 7.75
C VAL A 203 0.76 -16.51 7.38
N GLY A 204 1.57 -17.03 8.32
CA GLY A 204 2.39 -18.22 8.09
C GLY A 204 3.48 -18.03 7.02
N GLY A 205 4.03 -16.81 6.90
CA GLY A 205 5.12 -16.47 5.98
C GLY A 205 4.67 -16.06 4.57
N MET A 206 3.36 -15.93 4.34
CA MET A 206 2.83 -15.49 3.05
C MET A 206 2.79 -13.96 2.91
N VAL A 207 2.81 -13.25 4.04
CA VAL A 207 2.83 -11.78 4.10
C VAL A 207 4.05 -11.35 4.90
N SER A 208 4.69 -10.28 4.48
CA SER A 208 5.76 -9.63 5.24
C SER A 208 5.33 -8.22 5.60
N ALA A 209 5.41 -7.88 6.88
CA ALA A 209 5.40 -6.50 7.35
C ALA A 209 6.85 -6.06 7.53
N GLU A 210 7.22 -4.90 7.01
CA GLU A 210 8.61 -4.42 6.99
C GLU A 210 8.71 -2.92 7.20
N VAL A 211 9.84 -2.51 7.78
CA VAL A 211 10.23 -1.10 7.91
C VAL A 211 11.53 -0.92 7.15
N TRP A 212 11.50 0.00 6.19
CA TRP A 212 12.64 0.41 5.39
C TRP A 212 13.00 1.86 5.71
N VAL A 213 14.29 2.18 5.60
CA VAL A 213 14.84 3.51 5.85
C VAL A 213 15.53 3.98 4.57
N ARG A 214 15.27 5.23 4.18
CA ARG A 214 15.94 5.87 3.04
C ARG A 214 17.40 6.22 3.36
#